data_AF-A0A6L7A3K5-F1
#
_entry.id   AF-A0A6L7A3K5-F1
#
_cell.length_a   1.000
_cell.length_b   1.000
_cell.length_c   1.000
_cell.angle_alpha   90.00
_cell.angle_beta   90.00
_cell.angle_gamma   90.00
#
_symmetry.space_group_name_H-M   'P 1'
#
loop_
_entity.id
_entity.type
_entity.pdbx_description
1 polymer ?
#
loop_
_entity_poly.entity_id
_entity_poly.type
_entity_poly.pdbx_seq_one_letter_code
_entity_poly.pdbx_strand_id
1 'polypeptide(L)' 'VHLHWYDKEVRPGRKVGHLNLTDSDTSRLTATLEALIPLLPPEYASGVIWAQSKFS' A
#
# COMPACT_ATOMS: atom_id res chain seq x y z
N VAL A 1 5.77 5.91 -5.92
CA VAL A 1 5.73 4.88 -4.85
C VAL A 1 7.15 4.54 -4.46
N HIS A 2 7.47 4.48 -3.18
CA HIS A 2 8.78 4.08 -2.67
C HIS A 2 8.68 2.74 -1.94
N LEU A 3 9.45 1.74 -2.38
CA LEU A 3 9.54 0.43 -1.76
C LEU A 3 10.69 0.41 -0.76
N HIS A 4 10.40 0.03 0.49
CA HIS A 4 11.39 -0.27 1.51
C HIS A 4 11.35 -1.76 1.82
N TRP A 5 12.29 -2.51 1.27
CA TRP A 5 12.46 -3.94 1.54
C TRP A 5 13.47 -4.16 2.66
N TYR A 6 13.17 -5.05 3.61
CA TYR A 6 14.02 -5.28 4.78
C TYR A 6 15.07 -6.37 4.59
N ASP A 7 15.13 -6.99 3.41
CA ASP A 7 16.03 -8.10 3.11
C ASP A 7 15.91 -9.27 4.12
N LYS A 8 14.68 -9.54 4.53
CA LYS A 8 14.34 -10.63 5.47
C LYS A 8 13.72 -11.80 4.70
N GLU A 9 14.03 -13.00 5.14
CA GLU A 9 13.32 -14.21 4.69
C GLU A 9 11.80 -14.07 4.93
N VAL A 10 11.02 -14.35 3.87
CA VAL A 10 9.56 -14.26 3.86
C VAL A 10 8.97 -15.41 4.69
N ARG A 11 8.23 -15.07 5.73
CA ARG A 11 7.52 -16.03 6.61
C ARG A 11 6.11 -15.49 6.93
N PRO A 12 5.11 -16.36 7.15
CA PRO A 12 3.75 -15.92 7.52
C PRO A 12 3.77 -14.96 8.72
N GLY A 13 3.07 -13.82 8.59
CA GLY A 13 2.96 -12.80 9.64
C GLY A 13 4.24 -11.96 9.87
N ARG A 14 5.35 -12.22 9.18
CA ARG A 14 6.60 -11.46 9.36
C ARG A 14 6.57 -10.17 8.53
N LYS A 15 6.93 -9.05 9.15
CA LYS A 15 7.14 -7.77 8.43
C LYS A 15 8.40 -7.86 7.56
N VAL A 16 8.22 -7.85 6.24
CA VAL A 16 9.31 -7.95 5.23
C VAL A 16 9.61 -6.63 4.50
N GLY A 17 8.72 -5.64 4.61
CA GLY A 17 8.92 -4.32 4.03
C GLY A 17 7.73 -3.40 4.28
N HIS A 18 7.74 -2.25 3.61
CA HIS A 18 6.61 -1.33 3.50
C HIS A 18 6.69 -0.50 2.21
N LEU A 19 5.55 0.08 1.83
CA LEU A 19 5.44 1.03 0.71
C LEU A 19 5.12 2.41 1.27
N ASN A 20 5.85 3.43 0.84
CA ASN A 20 5.52 4.83 1.10
C ASN A 20 4.96 5.46 -0.16
N LEU A 21 3.80 6.11 -0.03
CA LEU A 21 3.17 6.91 -1.06
C LEU A 21 2.97 8.32 -0.50
N THR A 22 3.46 9.31 -1.22
CA THR A 22 3.32 10.72 -0.87
C THR A 22 3.10 11.49 -2.16
N ASP A 23 2.11 12.37 -2.15
CA ASP A 23 1.77 13.22 -3.27
C ASP A 23 1.05 14.47 -2.72
N SER A 24 1.31 15.63 -3.32
CA SER A 24 0.57 16.86 -3.01
C SER A 24 -0.86 16.84 -3.55
N ASP A 25 -1.12 16.00 -4.55
CA ASP A 25 -2.43 15.80 -5.16
C ASP A 25 -3.08 14.54 -4.57
N THR A 26 -4.11 14.76 -3.75
CA THR A 26 -4.84 13.68 -3.09
C THR A 26 -5.59 12.79 -4.06
N SER A 27 -6.02 13.30 -5.22
CA SER A 27 -6.71 12.50 -6.24
C SER A 27 -5.75 11.55 -6.94
N ARG A 28 -4.52 12.00 -7.23
CA ARG A 28 -3.46 11.11 -7.74
C ARG A 28 -3.03 10.09 -6.69
N LEU A 29 -2.97 10.48 -5.41
CA LEU A 29 -2.65 9.57 -4.32
C LEU A 29 -3.70 8.45 -4.17
N THR A 30 -4.99 8.78 -4.16
CA THR A 30 -6.07 7.80 -4.05
C THR A 30 -6.19 6.90 -5.28
N ALA A 31 -5.96 7.43 -6.49
CA ALA A 31 -5.88 6.63 -7.71
C ALA A 31 -4.70 5.64 -7.68
N THR A 32 -3.55 6.05 -7.11
CA THR A 32 -2.41 5.15 -6.94
C THR A 32 -2.68 4.06 -5.91
N LEU A 33 -3.40 4.37 -4.83
CA LEU A 33 -3.88 3.37 -3.87
C LEU A 33 -4.80 2.35 -4.55
N GLU A 34 -5.74 2.79 -5.40
CA GLU A 34 -6.64 1.91 -6.15
C GLU A 34 -5.85 0.96 -7.07
N ALA A 35 -4.87 1.51 -7.80
CA ALA A 35 -4.02 0.74 -8.71
C ALA A 35 -3.13 -0.29 -7.99
N LEU A 36 -2.86 -0.13 -6.69
CA LEU A 36 -2.11 -1.12 -5.89
C LEU A 36 -2.94 -2.33 -5.48
N ILE A 37 -4.26 -2.21 -5.38
CA ILE A 37 -5.14 -3.30 -4.92
C ILE A 37 -4.92 -4.60 -5.71
N PRO A 38 -4.94 -4.62 -7.07
CA PRO A 38 -4.72 -5.86 -7.83
C PRO A 38 -3.27 -6.36 -7.82
N LEU A 39 -2.32 -5.56 -7.33
CA LEU A 39 -0.88 -5.90 -7.27
C LEU A 39 -0.48 -6.52 -5.93
N LEU A 40 -1.35 -6.45 -4.93
CA LEU A 40 -1.13 -6.98 -3.59
C LEU A 40 -1.98 -8.23 -3.36
N PRO A 41 -1.58 -9.11 -2.42
CA PRO A 41 -2.44 -10.19 -1.97
C PRO A 41 -3.80 -9.68 -1.46
N PRO A 42 -4.90 -10.45 -1.62
CA PRO A 42 -6.26 -9.98 -1.36
C PRO A 42 -6.50 -9.43 0.05
N GLU A 43 -5.78 -9.93 1.05
CA GLU A 43 -5.87 -9.50 2.44
C GLU A 43 -5.53 -8.00 2.63
N TYR A 44 -4.74 -7.41 1.74
CA TYR A 44 -4.35 -6.00 1.79
C TYR A 44 -5.41 -5.04 1.27
N ALA A 45 -6.36 -5.51 0.45
CA ALA A 45 -7.39 -4.66 -0.16
C ALA A 45 -8.17 -3.87 0.91
N SER A 46 -8.53 -4.52 2.02
CA SER A 46 -9.26 -3.88 3.13
C SER A 46 -8.50 -2.70 3.74
N GLY A 47 -7.17 -2.84 3.93
CA GLY A 47 -6.33 -1.78 4.47
C GLY A 47 -6.13 -0.62 3.50
N VAL A 48 -6.04 -0.91 2.19
CA VAL A 48 -5.91 0.11 1.14
C VAL A 48 -7.21 0.91 0.99
N ILE A 49 -8.37 0.24 0.95
CA ILE A 49 -9.70 0.88 0.91
C ILE A 49 -9.90 1.77 2.14
N TRP A 50 -9.50 1.28 3.33
CA TRP A 50 -9.52 2.10 4.54
C TRP A 50 -8.64 3.35 4.40
N ALA A 51 -7.44 3.25 3.84
CA ALA A 51 -6.57 4.41 3.63
C ALA A 51 -7.17 5.42 2.64
N GLN A 52 -7.77 4.96 1.53
CA GLN A 52 -8.47 5.83 0.58
C GLN A 52 -9.62 6.60 1.23
N SER A 53 -10.39 5.96 2.12
CA SER A 53 -11.50 6.59 2.84
C SER A 53 -11.10 7.78 3.73
N LYS A 54 -9.79 7.98 3.99
CA LYS A 54 -9.28 9.12 4.78
C LYS A 54 -9.05 10.38 3.96
N PHE A 55 -9.17 10.31 2.64
CA PHE A 55 -9.04 11.45 1.73
C PHE A 55 -10.40 11.92 1.18
N SER A 56 -11.49 11.37 1.71
CA SER A 56 -12.89 11.73 1.43
C SER A 56 -13.42 12.76 2.44
#